data_AF-A0A397VK61-F1
#
_entry.id   AF-A0A397VK61-F1
#
_cell.length_a   1.000
_cell.length_b   1.000
_cell.length_c   1.000
_cell.angle_alpha   90.00
_cell.angle_beta   90.00
_cell.angle_gamma   90.00
#
_symmetry.space_group_name_H-M   'P 1'
#
loop_
_entity.id
_entity.type
_entity.pdbx_description
1 polymer ?
#
loop_
_entity_poly.entity_id
_entity_poly.type
_entity_poly.pdbx_seq_one_letter_code
_entity_poly.pdbx_strand_id
1 'polypeptide(L)'
;MYYARRSRIDFALIEKLEETYILNAMVRTSIPEYPTLFIDDFDFGTSIPVGHHICKSGYGTGSTCGIINTLNSRLALIRGTDFYHITKVNMETLENDRGGTVFYFTFSDDNAYFMISGYGICSHTYSGNNLAITPLKYIIEFQPIRHLFRNVLFINLNNSGLVP
;
A
#
# COMPACT_ATOMS: atom_id res chain seq x y z
N MET A 1 12.00 -6.09 -34.42
CA MET A 1 12.46 -5.37 -33.21
C MET A 1 11.25 -5.29 -32.26
N TYR A 2 11.11 -6.26 -31.36
CA TYR A 2 9.94 -6.37 -30.49
C TYR A 2 10.17 -5.54 -29.21
N TYR A 3 9.58 -4.35 -29.14
CA TYR A 3 9.40 -3.64 -27.87
C TYR A 3 8.34 -4.37 -27.06
N ALA A 4 8.75 -5.32 -26.22
CA ALA A 4 7.89 -5.81 -25.15
C ALA A 4 7.66 -4.65 -24.16
N ARG A 5 6.54 -3.93 -24.32
CA ARG A 5 5.94 -3.07 -23.29
C ARG A 5 5.61 -3.94 -22.07
N ARG A 6 6.60 -4.24 -21.24
CA ARG A 6 6.34 -4.75 -19.89
C ARG A 6 5.95 -3.54 -19.06
N SER A 7 4.67 -3.43 -18.70
CA SER A 7 4.28 -2.62 -17.55
C SER A 7 5.08 -3.14 -16.36
N ARG A 8 5.97 -2.30 -15.83
CA ARG A 8 6.71 -2.63 -14.61
C ARG A 8 5.89 -2.10 -13.43
N ILE A 9 5.60 -2.99 -12.50
CA ILE A 9 4.98 -2.68 -11.22
C ILE A 9 6.12 -2.74 -10.20
N ASP A 10 6.20 -1.77 -9.31
CA ASP A 10 7.28 -1.68 -8.33
C ASP A 10 6.86 -2.33 -7.01
N PHE A 11 7.30 -3.57 -6.79
CA PHE A 11 7.06 -4.34 -5.58
C PHE A 11 8.08 -5.48 -5.44
N ALA A 12 8.18 -6.03 -4.23
CA ALA A 12 8.85 -7.28 -3.95
C ALA A 12 7.99 -8.13 -3.02
N LEU A 13 8.16 -9.45 -3.09
CA LEU A 13 7.56 -10.39 -2.14
C LEU A 13 8.65 -11.05 -1.32
N ILE A 14 8.36 -11.23 -0.03
CA ILE A 14 9.26 -11.89 0.92
C ILE A 14 8.50 -13.09 1.45
N GLU A 15 9.06 -14.28 1.23
CA GLU A 15 8.53 -15.51 1.80
C GLU A 15 8.98 -15.66 3.25
N LYS A 16 8.02 -15.99 4.12
CA LYS A 16 8.29 -16.31 5.51
C LYS A 16 8.59 -17.81 5.62
N LEU A 17 9.79 -18.12 6.10
CA LEU A 17 10.25 -19.51 6.25
C LEU A 17 9.89 -20.12 7.61
N GLU A 18 9.83 -19.29 8.66
CA GLU A 18 9.56 -19.74 10.02
C GLU A 18 8.05 -19.79 10.26
N GLU A 19 7.47 -20.97 10.50
CA GLU A 19 6.01 -21.11 10.66
C GLU A 19 5.51 -20.61 12.01
N THR A 20 6.34 -20.63 13.06
CA THR A 20 5.93 -20.30 14.44
C THR A 20 5.60 -18.82 14.65
N TYR A 21 6.13 -17.92 13.82
CA TYR A 21 5.83 -16.50 13.92
C TYR A 21 4.47 -16.19 13.28
N ILE A 22 3.62 -15.39 13.90
CA ILE A 22 2.34 -14.98 13.29
C ILE A 22 2.52 -13.59 12.68
N LEU A 23 2.21 -13.44 11.40
CA LEU A 23 2.18 -12.13 10.74
C LEU A 23 0.82 -11.48 10.98
N ASN A 24 0.81 -10.46 11.82
CA ASN A 24 -0.37 -9.62 12.02
C ASN A 24 -0.37 -8.49 11.00
N ALA A 25 -1.52 -8.25 10.37
CA ALA A 25 -1.71 -7.12 9.47
C ALA A 25 -1.80 -5.82 10.30
N MET A 26 -0.65 -5.17 10.49
CA MET A 26 -0.54 -3.95 11.31
C MET A 26 0.37 -2.92 10.65
N VAL A 27 0.07 -1.64 10.89
CA VAL A 27 0.93 -0.51 10.54
C VAL A 27 1.40 0.21 11.79
N ARG A 28 2.63 0.71 11.76
CA ARG A 28 3.13 1.60 12.82
C ARG A 28 2.65 3.01 12.59
N THR A 29 2.41 3.76 13.66
CA THR A 29 2.13 5.19 13.57
C THR A 29 3.17 6.02 14.29
N SER A 30 3.24 7.30 13.92
CA SER A 30 3.98 8.32 14.68
C SER A 30 3.13 8.97 15.79
N ILE A 31 1.89 8.49 16.02
CA ILE A 31 1.00 8.97 17.08
C ILE A 31 1.29 8.17 18.35
N PRO A 32 1.82 8.80 19.42
CA PRO A 32 2.23 8.09 20.64
C PRO A 32 1.11 7.29 21.31
N GLU A 33 -0.12 7.79 21.25
CA GLU A 33 -1.31 7.16 21.83
C GLU A 33 -1.74 5.89 21.07
N TYR A 34 -1.37 5.79 19.78
CA TYR A 34 -1.76 4.70 18.89
C TYR A 34 -0.54 4.21 18.10
N PRO A 35 0.50 3.66 18.76
CA PRO A 35 1.79 3.35 18.12
C PRO A 35 1.66 2.29 17.01
N THR A 36 0.59 1.50 17.06
CA THR A 36 0.24 0.49 16.07
C THR A 36 -1.25 0.53 15.77
N LEU A 37 -1.60 0.38 14.50
CA LEU A 37 -2.97 0.21 14.05
C LEU A 37 -3.12 -1.14 13.33
N PHE A 38 -4.23 -1.82 13.56
CA PHE A 38 -4.58 -3.02 12.80
C PHE A 38 -5.14 -2.62 11.43
N ILE A 39 -4.82 -3.40 10.41
CA ILE A 39 -5.43 -3.28 9.09
C ILE A 39 -6.66 -4.20 9.10
N ASP A 40 -7.84 -3.61 8.96
CA ASP A 40 -9.12 -4.32 8.98
C ASP A 40 -9.45 -4.95 7.62
N ASP A 41 -8.93 -4.38 6.52
CA ASP A 41 -9.13 -4.92 5.17
C ASP A 41 -8.04 -4.42 4.20
N PHE A 42 -7.98 -5.00 3.01
CA PHE A 42 -7.09 -4.59 1.93
C PHE A 42 -7.87 -4.23 0.66
N ASP A 43 -7.60 -3.04 0.13
CA ASP A 43 -8.19 -2.56 -1.10
C ASP A 43 -7.53 -3.23 -2.32
N PHE A 44 -8.20 -4.27 -2.80
CA PHE A 44 -7.83 -5.01 -4.00
C PHE A 44 -8.60 -4.58 -5.25
N GLY A 45 -9.40 -3.52 -5.22
CA GLY A 45 -10.30 -3.23 -6.34
C GLY A 45 -11.28 -2.08 -6.17
N THR A 46 -11.48 -1.61 -4.94
CA THR A 46 -12.26 -0.42 -4.63
C THR A 46 -11.53 0.79 -5.21
N SER A 47 -12.21 1.56 -6.05
CA SER A 47 -11.59 2.70 -6.72
C SER A 47 -11.67 3.91 -5.79
N ILE A 48 -10.68 4.11 -4.91
CA ILE A 48 -10.57 5.37 -4.18
C ILE A 48 -10.37 6.54 -5.17
N PRO A 49 -11.16 7.63 -5.07
CA PRO A 49 -11.12 8.70 -6.06
C PRO A 49 -9.93 9.65 -5.87
N VAL A 50 -9.63 10.44 -6.90
CA VAL A 50 -8.82 11.66 -6.74
C VAL A 50 -9.48 12.56 -5.70
N GLY A 51 -8.67 13.20 -4.85
CA GLY A 51 -9.16 13.99 -3.72
C GLY A 51 -9.33 13.19 -2.42
N HIS A 52 -9.23 11.86 -2.46
CA HIS A 52 -9.33 11.05 -1.25
C HIS A 52 -8.12 11.25 -0.34
N HIS A 53 -8.36 11.29 0.97
CA HIS A 53 -7.32 11.38 1.98
C HIS A 53 -6.70 9.99 2.22
N ILE A 54 -5.38 9.93 2.29
CA ILE A 54 -4.63 8.68 2.46
C ILE A 54 -3.39 8.94 3.31
N CYS A 55 -2.94 7.92 4.02
CA CYS A 55 -1.77 7.98 4.90
C CYS A 55 -0.76 6.89 4.52
N LYS A 56 0.51 7.10 4.86
CA LYS A 56 1.55 6.08 4.75
C LYS A 56 2.30 5.94 6.06
N SER A 57 2.82 4.75 6.32
CA SER A 57 3.78 4.47 7.37
C SER A 57 5.12 4.13 6.73
N GLY A 58 6.15 4.94 7.01
CA GLY A 58 7.50 4.79 6.46
C GLY A 58 8.57 4.96 7.53
N TYR A 59 9.78 4.47 7.27
CA TYR A 59 10.87 4.48 8.23
C TYR A 59 11.48 5.88 8.43
N GLY A 60 11.52 6.70 7.39
CA GLY A 60 12.16 8.02 7.42
C GLY A 60 11.29 9.12 7.97
N THR A 61 10.07 9.22 7.49
CA THR A 61 9.14 10.30 7.87
C THR A 61 8.06 9.85 8.86
N GLY A 62 8.06 8.58 9.27
CA GLY A 62 7.02 8.03 10.13
C GLY A 62 5.67 7.97 9.42
N SER A 63 4.58 8.31 10.12
CA SER A 63 3.27 8.46 9.50
C SER A 63 3.03 9.86 8.97
N THR A 64 2.75 9.96 7.69
CA THR A 64 2.33 11.20 7.03
C THR A 64 1.08 10.94 6.22
N CYS A 65 0.26 11.97 6.06
CA CYS A 65 -0.99 11.91 5.31
C CYS A 65 -1.01 12.95 4.19
N GLY A 66 -1.83 12.71 3.17
CA GLY A 66 -1.97 13.58 2.02
C GLY A 66 -3.21 13.22 1.21
N ILE A 67 -3.31 13.81 0.03
CA ILE A 67 -4.47 13.75 -0.85
C ILE A 67 -4.06 13.16 -2.20
N ILE A 68 -4.88 12.26 -2.74
CA ILE A 68 -4.64 11.67 -4.05
C ILE A 68 -4.79 12.75 -5.13
N ASN A 69 -3.73 12.99 -5.89
CA ASN A 69 -3.73 13.93 -7.01
C ASN A 69 -4.13 13.24 -8.31
N THR A 70 -3.57 12.05 -8.57
CA THR A 70 -3.81 11.32 -9.82
C THR A 70 -3.77 9.82 -9.59
N LEU A 71 -4.66 9.11 -10.27
CA LEU A 71 -4.73 7.65 -10.32
C LEU A 71 -4.16 7.14 -11.65
N ASN A 72 -3.80 5.85 -11.69
CA ASN A 72 -3.42 5.12 -12.90
C ASN A 72 -2.38 5.85 -13.78
N SER A 73 -1.39 6.46 -13.14
CA SER A 73 -0.40 7.31 -13.80
C SER A 73 0.86 6.53 -14.19
N ARG A 74 1.67 7.15 -15.07
CA ARG A 74 3.05 6.73 -15.35
C ARG A 74 4.01 7.49 -14.43
N LEU A 75 5.00 6.78 -13.91
CA LEU A 75 6.19 7.33 -13.28
C LEU A 75 7.42 6.96 -14.13
N ALA A 76 8.03 7.97 -14.75
CA ALA A 76 9.24 7.80 -15.53
C ALA A 76 10.47 8.05 -14.67
N LEU A 77 11.38 7.07 -14.58
CA LEU A 77 12.65 7.20 -13.87
C LEU A 77 13.79 7.52 -14.84
N ILE A 78 14.81 8.22 -14.34
CA ILE A 78 15.96 8.74 -15.13
C ILE A 78 16.69 7.63 -15.90
N ARG A 79 16.65 6.37 -15.42
CA ARG A 79 17.34 5.22 -16.04
C ARG A 79 16.49 4.49 -17.10
N GLY A 80 15.45 5.12 -17.64
CA GLY A 80 14.57 4.52 -18.64
C GLY A 80 13.66 3.40 -18.10
N THR A 81 13.55 3.29 -16.77
CA THR A 81 12.56 2.42 -16.12
C THR A 81 11.28 3.22 -15.92
N ASP A 82 10.21 2.76 -16.54
CA ASP A 82 8.88 3.33 -16.34
C ASP A 82 8.04 2.39 -15.46
N PHE A 83 7.43 2.95 -14.43
CA PHE A 83 6.36 2.30 -13.69
C PHE A 83 4.99 2.79 -14.16
N TYR A 84 4.05 1.87 -14.27
CA TYR A 84 2.67 2.15 -14.70
C TYR A 84 1.70 1.81 -13.56
N HIS A 85 0.47 2.30 -13.69
CA HIS A 85 -0.58 2.09 -12.69
C HIS A 85 -0.26 2.70 -11.32
N ILE A 86 0.54 3.77 -11.32
CA ILE A 86 0.99 4.47 -10.11
C ILE A 86 -0.08 5.45 -9.64
N THR A 87 -0.35 5.48 -8.34
CA THR A 87 -1.12 6.56 -7.70
C THR A 87 -0.15 7.63 -7.18
N LYS A 88 -0.44 8.91 -7.43
CA LYS A 88 0.39 10.03 -6.99
C LYS A 88 -0.34 10.87 -5.96
N VAL A 89 0.34 11.19 -4.86
CA VAL A 89 -0.24 11.81 -3.67
C VAL A 89 0.65 12.95 -3.20
N ASN A 90 0.07 14.09 -2.79
CA ASN A 90 0.81 15.19 -2.18
C ASN A 90 1.12 14.89 -0.71
N MET A 91 2.08 13.99 -0.50
CA MET A 91 2.43 13.49 0.82
C MET A 91 3.94 13.45 0.94
N GLU A 92 4.47 14.04 2.02
CA GLU A 92 5.90 14.02 2.31
C GLU A 92 6.40 12.58 2.44
N THR A 93 7.46 12.28 1.70
CA THR A 93 8.09 10.97 1.61
C THR A 93 9.59 11.14 1.38
N LEU A 94 10.38 10.31 2.06
CA LEU A 94 11.81 10.16 1.86
C LEU A 94 12.16 8.81 1.23
N GLU A 95 13.38 8.70 0.74
CA GLU A 95 13.88 7.50 0.06
C GLU A 95 13.86 6.22 0.92
N ASN A 96 14.02 6.37 2.23
CA ASN A 96 13.93 5.27 3.19
C ASN A 96 12.48 4.89 3.57
N ASP A 97 11.46 5.58 3.06
CA ASP A 97 10.05 5.19 3.24
C ASP A 97 9.58 4.15 2.21
N ARG A 98 10.40 3.84 1.19
CA ARG A 98 10.08 2.86 0.14
C ARG A 98 9.77 1.48 0.73
N GLY A 99 8.76 0.82 0.17
CA GLY A 99 8.21 -0.44 0.69
C GLY A 99 7.29 -0.26 1.90
N GLY A 100 7.19 0.94 2.46
CA GLY A 100 6.25 1.25 3.54
C GLY A 100 4.79 1.07 3.13
N THR A 101 3.93 0.84 4.12
CA THR A 101 2.49 0.59 3.90
C THR A 101 1.75 1.90 3.67
N VAL A 102 0.86 1.91 2.68
CA VAL A 102 -0.08 3.00 2.42
C VAL A 102 -1.49 2.52 2.73
N PHE A 103 -2.25 3.31 3.48
CA PHE A 103 -3.57 2.95 3.99
C PHE A 103 -4.48 4.17 4.07
N TYR A 104 -5.80 3.96 4.08
CA TYR A 104 -6.77 5.00 4.35
C TYR A 104 -7.78 4.55 5.40
N PHE A 105 -8.46 5.53 5.98
CA PHE A 105 -9.56 5.29 6.90
C PHE A 105 -10.87 5.28 6.11
N THR A 106 -11.69 4.26 6.35
CA THR A 106 -13.07 4.19 5.89
C THR A 106 -13.99 4.02 7.09
N PHE A 107 -15.29 4.19 6.88
CA PHE A 107 -16.28 3.81 7.86
C PHE A 107 -16.76 2.39 7.58
N SER A 108 -17.09 1.65 8.63
CA SER A 108 -17.89 0.42 8.51
C SER A 108 -19.24 0.73 7.83
N ASP A 109 -19.88 -0.24 7.20
CA ASP A 109 -21.17 -0.05 6.49
C ASP A 109 -22.26 0.64 7.34
N ASP A 110 -22.26 0.40 8.66
CA ASP A 110 -23.19 1.01 9.62
C ASP A 110 -22.68 2.33 10.23
N ASN A 111 -21.54 2.86 9.78
CA ASN A 111 -20.79 3.99 10.35
C ASN A 111 -20.50 3.88 11.86
N ALA A 112 -20.55 2.67 12.42
CA ALA A 112 -20.37 2.43 13.85
C ALA A 112 -18.91 2.60 14.30
N TYR A 113 -17.94 2.32 13.42
CA TYR A 113 -16.52 2.48 13.71
C TYR A 113 -15.69 2.79 12.45
N PHE A 114 -14.47 3.29 12.68
CA PHE A 114 -13.47 3.49 11.64
C PHE A 114 -12.75 2.18 11.33
N MET A 115 -12.61 1.88 10.05
CA MET A 115 -11.81 0.79 9.53
C MET A 115 -10.57 1.34 8.82
N ILE A 116 -9.49 0.59 8.88
CA ILE A 116 -8.23 0.90 8.21
C ILE A 116 -8.05 -0.08 7.06
N SER A 117 -8.00 0.46 5.86
CA SER A 117 -7.84 -0.32 4.64
C SER A 117 -6.43 -0.13 4.07
N GLY A 118 -5.68 -1.23 3.91
CA GLY A 118 -4.40 -1.22 3.21
C GLY A 118 -4.62 -0.99 1.72
N TYR A 119 -3.99 0.02 1.14
CA TYR A 119 -4.19 0.43 -0.26
C TYR A 119 -3.03 0.07 -1.18
N GLY A 120 -1.80 0.19 -0.69
CA GLY A 120 -0.63 0.09 -1.54
C GLY A 120 0.67 0.14 -0.76
N ILE A 121 1.77 0.24 -1.51
CA ILE A 121 3.10 0.39 -0.96
C ILE A 121 3.77 1.65 -1.50
N CYS A 122 4.61 2.27 -0.68
CA CYS A 122 5.44 3.39 -1.07
C CYS A 122 6.45 2.94 -2.14
N SER A 123 6.31 3.44 -3.36
CA SER A 123 7.20 3.06 -4.47
C SER A 123 8.36 4.04 -4.61
N HIS A 124 8.05 5.34 -4.78
CA HIS A 124 9.07 6.34 -5.08
C HIS A 124 8.64 7.74 -4.65
N THR A 125 9.60 8.63 -4.51
CA THR A 125 9.38 10.08 -4.47
C THR A 125 9.16 10.64 -5.88
N TYR A 126 8.32 11.66 -6.04
CA TYR A 126 8.18 12.40 -7.29
C TYR A 126 7.99 13.90 -7.02
N SER A 127 8.40 14.74 -7.99
CA SER A 127 8.20 16.20 -7.95
C SER A 127 8.55 16.82 -6.60
N GLY A 128 9.79 16.60 -6.14
CA GLY A 128 10.22 16.90 -4.77
C GLY A 128 9.99 15.69 -3.86
N ASN A 129 9.27 15.89 -2.76
CA ASN A 129 9.05 14.88 -1.72
C ASN A 129 7.63 14.28 -1.75
N ASN A 130 6.93 14.31 -2.89
CA ASN A 130 5.59 13.72 -2.98
C ASN A 130 5.65 12.20 -3.21
N LEU A 131 4.60 11.47 -2.83
CA LEU A 131 4.58 10.02 -2.86
C LEU A 131 3.97 9.44 -4.14
N ALA A 132 4.73 8.59 -4.82
CA ALA A 132 4.23 7.62 -5.78
C ALA A 132 3.96 6.27 -5.09
N ILE A 133 2.76 5.74 -5.28
CA ILE A 133 2.26 4.51 -4.67
C ILE A 133 2.07 3.47 -5.75
N THR A 134 2.50 2.24 -5.45
CA THR A 134 2.06 1.04 -6.17
C THR A 134 0.82 0.47 -5.47
N PRO A 135 -0.38 0.54 -6.07
CA PRO A 135 -1.60 0.02 -5.45
C PRO A 135 -1.62 -1.52 -5.40
N LEU A 136 -2.20 -2.10 -4.34
CA LEU A 136 -2.26 -3.55 -4.14
C LEU A 136 -3.00 -4.26 -5.26
N LYS A 137 -4.10 -3.68 -5.77
CA LYS A 137 -4.83 -4.18 -6.94
C LYS A 137 -3.90 -4.62 -8.08
N TYR A 138 -2.95 -3.77 -8.46
CA TYR A 138 -2.07 -4.06 -9.59
C TYR A 138 -0.99 -5.08 -9.23
N ILE A 139 -0.58 -5.16 -7.96
CA ILE A 139 0.35 -6.20 -7.48
C ILE A 139 -0.32 -7.58 -7.60
N ILE A 140 -1.57 -7.73 -7.13
CA ILE A 140 -2.26 -9.02 -7.16
C ILE A 140 -2.67 -9.44 -8.59
N GLU A 141 -2.91 -8.48 -9.48
CA GLU A 141 -3.23 -8.72 -10.89
C GLU A 141 -1.98 -8.96 -11.76
N PHE A 142 -0.77 -8.83 -11.19
CA PHE A 142 0.49 -8.97 -11.93
C PHE A 142 0.71 -10.42 -12.40
N GLN A 143 0.52 -10.65 -13.70
CA GLN A 143 0.50 -12.00 -14.30
C GLN A 143 1.63 -12.93 -13.89
N PRO A 144 2.91 -12.49 -13.81
CA PRO A 144 4.01 -13.38 -13.41
C PRO A 144 3.83 -14.07 -12.06
N ILE A 145 3.11 -13.44 -11.13
CA ILE A 145 2.93 -13.93 -9.76
C ILE A 145 1.46 -14.07 -9.34
N ARG A 146 0.52 -13.82 -10.25
CA ARG A 146 -0.92 -13.90 -9.96
C ARG A 146 -1.33 -15.23 -9.32
N HIS A 147 -0.62 -16.31 -9.64
CA HIS A 147 -0.84 -17.64 -9.05
C HIS A 147 -0.57 -17.69 -7.54
N LEU A 148 0.37 -16.88 -7.02
CA LEU A 148 0.67 -16.77 -5.59
C LEU A 148 -0.49 -16.13 -4.82
N PHE A 149 -1.26 -15.25 -5.46
CA PHE A 149 -2.36 -14.52 -4.83
C PHE A 149 -3.73 -15.17 -4.98
N ARG A 150 -3.85 -16.31 -5.68
CA ARG A 150 -5.13 -17.01 -5.85
C ARG A 150 -5.78 -17.40 -4.51
N ASN A 151 -4.96 -17.55 -3.47
CA ASN A 151 -5.39 -17.91 -2.12
C ASN A 151 -5.29 -16.74 -1.11
N VAL A 152 -4.79 -15.56 -1.52
CA VAL A 152 -4.57 -14.41 -0.62
C VAL A 152 -5.86 -13.60 -0.41
N LEU A 153 -6.92 -13.87 -1.17
CA LEU A 153 -8.27 -13.32 -0.95
C LEU A 153 -8.88 -13.68 0.41
N PHE A 154 -8.21 -14.52 1.20
CA PHE A 154 -8.53 -14.83 2.58
C PHE A 154 -7.28 -14.61 3.44
N ILE A 155 -6.87 -13.35 3.65
CA ILE A 155 -6.09 -13.06 4.86
C ILE A 155 -7.07 -13.33 6.00
N ASN A 156 -6.87 -14.44 6.69
CA ASN A 156 -7.67 -14.81 7.84
C ASN A 156 -7.36 -13.80 8.95
N LEU A 157 -8.10 -12.68 8.97
CA LEU A 157 -8.07 -11.67 10.01
C LEU A 157 -8.81 -12.13 11.27
N ASN A 158 -9.03 -13.44 11.47
CA ASN A 158 -9.46 -13.98 12.76
C ASN A 158 -8.36 -13.75 13.79
N ASN A 159 -8.28 -12.52 14.28
CA ASN A 159 -7.81 -12.16 15.60
C ASN A 159 -8.82 -12.70 16.64
N SER A 160 -9.11 -14.00 16.62
CA SER A 160 -9.82 -14.67 17.72
C SER A 160 -8.88 -14.96 18.90
N GLY A 161 -7.84 -14.13 19.07
CA GLY A 161 -6.94 -14.13 20.19
C GLY A 161 -7.02 -12.80 20.94
N LEU A 162 -7.82 -12.81 22.01
CA LEU A 162 -7.72 -11.93 23.19
C LEU A 162 -8.24 -10.48 23.02
N VAL A 163 -9.55 -10.34 23.19
CA VAL A 163 -10.12 -9.18 23.90
C VAL A 163 -9.90 -9.44 25.40
N PRO A 164 -9.24 -8.55 26.16
CA PRO A 164 -9.36 -8.54 27.62
C PRO A 164 -10.76 -8.10 28.06
#